data_AF-A0A7V0RL92-F1
#
_entry.id   AF-A0A7V0RL92-F1
#
_cell.length_a   1.000
_cell.length_b   1.000
_cell.length_c   1.000
_cell.angle_alpha   90.00
_cell.angle_beta   90.00
_cell.angle_gamma   90.00
#
_symmetry.space_group_name_H-M   'P 1'
#
loop_
_entity.id
_entity.type
_entity.pdbx_description
1 polymer ?
#
loop_
_entity_poly.entity_id
_entity_poly.type
_entity_poly.pdbx_seq_one_letter_code
_entity_poly.pdbx_strand_id
1 'polypeptide(L)' 'MDAKTFEKKRLPSRHVTEGPGRAPHRAFLYAMGLSSHEIHQPLVGVATCWNESAPCNIAL' A
#
# COMPACT_ATOMS: atom_id res chain seq x y z
N MET A 1 7.42 7.71 25.36
CA MET A 1 6.45 7.65 24.24
C MET A 1 6.22 6.19 23.96
N ASP A 2 5.12 5.62 24.46
CA ASP A 2 4.78 4.22 24.20
C ASP A 2 4.44 4.05 22.73
N ALA A 3 5.34 3.41 21.98
CA ALA A 3 5.07 3.01 20.62
C ALA A 3 3.95 1.97 20.66
N LYS A 4 2.70 2.39 20.39
CA LYS A 4 1.58 1.48 20.16
C LYS A 4 2.00 0.48 19.08
N THR A 5 2.30 -0.74 19.50
CA THR A 5 2.71 -1.80 18.58
C THR A 5 1.47 -2.20 17.79
N PHE A 6 1.39 -1.80 16.53
CA PHE A 6 0.27 -2.13 15.67
C PHE A 6 0.26 -3.64 15.41
N GLU A 7 -0.87 -4.30 15.71
CA GLU A 7 -1.06 -5.70 15.37
C GLU A 7 -1.02 -5.87 13.84
N LYS A 8 0.07 -6.43 13.31
CA LYS A 8 0.29 -6.59 11.85
C LYS A 8 -0.79 -7.42 11.14
N LYS A 9 -1.53 -8.23 11.90
CA LYS A 9 -2.67 -9.03 11.40
C LYS A 9 -3.92 -8.19 11.10
N ARG A 10 -4.04 -6.98 11.68
CA ARG A 10 -5.22 -6.10 11.56
C ARG A 10 -4.95 -4.86 10.69
N LEU A 11 -3.89 -4.88 9.88
CA LEU A 11 -3.58 -3.75 9.00
C LEU A 11 -4.66 -3.59 7.91
N PRO A 12 -5.03 -2.36 7.52
CA PRO A 12 -6.00 -2.12 6.46
C PRO A 12 -5.67 -2.79 5.13
N SER A 13 -4.38 -2.97 4.82
CA SER A 13 -3.96 -3.71 3.61
C SER A 13 -4.47 -5.15 3.58
N ARG A 14 -4.69 -5.78 4.74
CA ARG A 14 -5.16 -7.17 4.83
C ARG A 14 -6.57 -7.37 4.27
N HIS A 15 -7.37 -6.31 4.17
CA HIS A 15 -8.69 -6.37 3.54
C HIS A 15 -8.63 -6.75 2.05
N VAL A 16 -7.51 -6.46 1.38
CA VAL A 16 -7.32 -6.72 -0.06
C VAL A 16 -6.23 -7.74 -0.36
N THR A 17 -5.39 -8.11 0.61
CA THR A 17 -4.30 -9.09 0.39
C THR A 17 -4.61 -10.48 0.93
N GLU A 18 -5.39 -10.63 2.00
CA GLU A 18 -5.52 -11.91 2.71
C GLU A 18 -6.76 -12.72 2.32
N GLY A 19 -6.59 -14.04 2.26
CA GLY A 19 -7.67 -15.00 2.06
C GLY A 19 -7.96 -15.34 0.59
N PRO A 20 -8.71 -16.45 0.35
CA PRO A 20 -8.97 -16.94 -1.01
C PRO A 20 -9.80 -15.96 -1.85
N GLY A 21 -10.80 -15.32 -1.24
CA GLY A 21 -11.68 -14.35 -1.92
C GLY A 21 -10.97 -13.06 -2.38
N ARG A 22 -9.72 -12.85 -1.96
CA ARG A 22 -8.89 -11.72 -2.40
C ARG A 22 -7.93 -12.05 -3.53
N ALA A 23 -8.02 -13.25 -4.12
CA ALA A 23 -7.22 -13.63 -5.28
C ALA A 23 -7.31 -12.64 -6.46
N PRO A 24 -8.50 -12.09 -6.82
CA PRO A 24 -8.57 -11.10 -7.89
C PRO A 24 -7.84 -9.79 -7.56
N HIS A 25 -7.88 -9.35 -6.30
CA HIS A 25 -7.14 -8.16 -5.86
C HIS A 25 -5.63 -8.38 -5.95
N ARG A 26 -5.14 -9.54 -5.51
CA ARG A 26 -3.71 -9.89 -5.63
C ARG A 26 -3.26 -9.99 -7.09
N ALA A 27 -4.12 -10.41 -8.02
CA ALA A 27 -3.79 -10.47 -9.44
C ALA A 27 -3.36 -9.09 -9.98
N PHE A 28 -4.02 -8.01 -9.56
CA PHE A 28 -3.60 -6.64 -9.93
C PHE A 28 -2.27 -6.25 -9.29
N LEU A 29 -2.01 -6.64 -8.04
CA LEU A 29 -0.73 -6.39 -7.38
C LEU A 29 0.42 -7.13 -8.09
N TYR A 30 0.20 -8.38 -8.50
CA TYR A 30 1.16 -9.13 -9.31
C TYR A 30 1.41 -8.48 -10.68
N ALA A 31 0.36 -7.97 -11.32
CA ALA A 31 0.49 -7.26 -12.60
C ALA A 31 1.33 -5.96 -12.48
N MET A 32 1.31 -5.32 -11.30
CA MET A 32 2.18 -4.17 -10.99
C MET A 32 3.61 -4.58 -10.58
N GLY A 33 3.93 -5.87 -10.57
CA GLY A 33 5.27 -6.40 -10.31
C GLY A 33 5.56 -6.75 -8.85
N LEU A 34 4.57 -6.70 -7.96
CA LEU A 34 4.79 -7.08 -6.55
C LEU A 34 4.91 -8.60 -6.43
N SER A 35 5.90 -9.07 -5.67
CA SER A 35 6.04 -10.47 -5.29
C SER A 35 5.04 -10.87 -4.21
N SER A 36 4.84 -12.18 -4.04
CA SER A 36 4.01 -12.72 -2.96
C SER A 36 4.51 -12.25 -1.58
N HIS A 37 5.83 -12.17 -1.38
CA HIS A 37 6.41 -11.68 -0.14
C HIS A 37 6.06 -10.21 0.13
N GLU A 38 6.18 -9.33 -0.88
CA GLU A 38 5.88 -7.90 -0.76
C GLU A 38 4.39 -7.63 -0.53
N ILE A 39 3.50 -8.42 -1.14
CA ILE A 39 2.06 -8.33 -0.88
C ILE A 39 1.72 -8.58 0.60
N HIS A 40 2.50 -9.40 1.30
CA HIS A 40 2.32 -9.64 2.74
C HIS A 40 3.01 -8.57 3.60
N GLN A 41 3.67 -7.56 3.03
CA GLN A 41 4.14 -6.39 3.78
C GLN A 41 3.01 -5.37 3.98
N PRO A 42 3.16 -4.39 4.89
CA PRO A 42 2.24 -3.26 4.97
C PRO A 42 2.26 -2.46 3.67
N LEU A 43 1.10 -2.21 3.09
CA LEU A 43 0.99 -1.31 1.93
C LEU A 43 0.91 0.13 2.43
N VAL A 44 1.80 0.99 1.94
CA VAL A 44 1.88 2.41 2.29
C VAL A 44 1.54 3.23 1.05
N GLY A 45 0.41 3.93 1.08
CA GLY A 45 0.06 4.88 0.04
C GLY A 45 0.87 6.16 0.20
N VAL A 46 1.65 6.53 -0.82
CA VAL A 46 2.36 7.81 -0.88
C VAL A 46 1.54 8.73 -1.79
N ALA A 47 0.89 9.73 -1.19
CA ALA A 47 0.15 10.74 -1.94
C ALA A 47 1.05 11.96 -2.17
N THR A 48 1.29 12.31 -3.43
CA THR A 48 1.96 13.55 -3.82
C THR A 48 0.96 14.48 -4.52
N CYS A 49 1.11 15.78 -4.29
CA CYS A 49 0.37 16.82 -5.00
C CYS A 49 1.19 17.39 -6.17
N TRP A 50 2.22 16.68 -6.64
CA TRP A 50 3.06 17.12 -7.75
C TRP A 50 2.23 17.51 -8.98
N ASN A 51 2.52 18.70 -9.51
CA ASN A 51 2.03 19.20 -10.79
C ASN A 51 2.87 20.41 -11.24
N GLU A 52 2.77 20.75 -12.53
CA GLU A 52 3.46 21.87 -13.14
C GLU A 52 2.59 23.14 -13.27
N SER A 53 1.37 23.12 -12.70
CA SER A 53 0.44 24.27 -12.79
C SER A 53 0.86 25.45 -11.93
N ALA A 54 1.64 25.21 -10.88
CA ALA A 54 2.16 26.23 -9.98
C ALA A 54 3.50 25.80 -9.37
N PRO A 55 4.41 26.75 -9.06
CA PRO A 55 5.76 26.43 -8.57
C PRO A 55 5.78 25.78 -7.19
N CYS A 56 4.69 25.86 -6.41
CA CYS A 56 4.62 25.26 -5.08
C CYS A 56 4.67 23.72 -5.09
N ASN A 57 4.39 23.07 -6.23
CA ASN A 57 4.24 21.60 -6.30
C ASN A 57 5.34 20.89 -7.11
N ILE A 58 6.25 21.61 -7.78
CA ILE A 58 7.19 20.99 -8.74
C ILE A 58 8.29 20.13 -8.09
N ALA A 59 8.54 20.31 -6.78
CA ALA A 59 9.56 19.60 -6.01
C ALA A 59 9.00 18.46 -5.12
N LEU A 60 7.70 18.18 -5.25
CA LEU A 60 7.01 17.04 -4.60
C LEU A 60 7.15 15.76 -5.42
#